data_AF-A0AAJ5UVG9-F1
#
_entry.id   AF-A0AAJ5UVG9-F1
#
_cell.length_a   1.000
_cell.length_b   1.000
_cell.length_c   1.000
_cell.angle_alpha   90.00
_cell.angle_beta   90.00
_cell.angle_gamma   90.00
#
_symmetry.space_group_name_H-M   'P 1'
#
loop_
_entity.id
_entity.type
_entity.pdbx_description
1 polymer ?
#
loop_
_entity_poly.entity_id
_entity_poly.type
_entity_poly.pdbx_seq_one_letter_code
_entity_poly.pdbx_strand_id
1 'polypeptide(L)' 'MVQYIRDRYSFSSICAETDQDAVNFYKNIGFQITSLGEKYPGVERFTCLMNCCE' A
#
# COMPACT_ATOMS: atom_id res chain seq x y z
N MET A 1 5.08 -12.14 1.15
CA MET A 1 6.01 -11.27 1.93
C MET A 1 5.27 -10.36 2.89
N VAL A 2 4.43 -9.42 2.41
CA VAL A 2 3.75 -8.43 3.29
C VAL A 2 2.93 -9.07 4.41
N GLN A 3 2.15 -10.12 4.10
CA GLN A 3 1.39 -10.87 5.12
C GLN A 3 2.30 -11.50 6.18
N TYR A 4 3.42 -12.11 5.78
CA TYR A 4 4.39 -12.67 6.73
C TYR A 4 4.92 -11.61 7.71
N ILE A 5 5.20 -10.40 7.21
CA ILE A 5 5.65 -9.28 8.06
C ILE A 5 4.54 -8.87 9.03
N ARG A 6 3.30 -8.71 8.55
CA ARG A 6 2.14 -8.37 9.37
C ARG A 6 1.89 -9.40 10.48
N ASP A 7 2.00 -10.69 10.15
CA ASP A 7 1.63 -11.76 11.07
C ASP A 7 2.74 -12.07 12.09
N ARG A 8 4.00 -11.69 11.80
CA ARG A 8 5.16 -11.96 12.67
C ARG A 8 5.55 -10.81 13.59
N TYR A 9 5.14 -9.58 13.26
CA TYR A 9 5.55 -8.39 13.97
C TYR A 9 4.35 -7.53 14.31
N SER A 10 4.36 -6.94 15.50
CA SER A 10 3.32 -6.01 15.95
C SER A 10 3.67 -4.58 15.54
N PHE A 11 3.28 -4.20 14.32
CA PHE A 11 3.33 -2.81 13.86
C PHE A 11 1.98 -2.14 14.09
N SER A 12 1.97 -0.82 14.27
CA SER A 12 0.72 -0.04 14.29
C SER A 12 0.13 0.13 12.88
N SER A 13 1.00 0.25 11.88
CA SER A 13 0.61 0.39 10.48
C SER A 13 1.75 0.00 9.52
N ILE A 14 1.39 -0.27 8.27
CA ILE A 14 2.30 -0.49 7.14
C ILE A 14 1.94 0.50 6.03
N CYS A 15 2.95 1.21 5.52
CA CYS A 15 2.81 2.21 4.46
C CYS A 15 3.66 1.84 3.24
N ALA A 16 3.16 2.10 2.04
CA ALA A 16 3.92 1.99 0.79
C ALA A 16 3.44 3.04 -0.24
N GLU A 17 4.32 3.44 -1.17
CA GLU A 17 3.96 4.19 -2.38
C GLU A 17 4.21 3.30 -3.60
N THR A 18 3.28 3.28 -4.56
CA THR A 18 3.36 2.43 -5.75
C THR A 18 2.75 3.13 -6.97
N ASP A 19 2.79 2.50 -8.14
CA ASP A 19 2.17 2.96 -9.40
C ASP A 19 1.02 2.04 -9.83
N GLN A 20 0.44 2.35 -10.98
CA GLN A 20 -0.73 1.68 -11.53
C GLN A 20 -0.53 0.17 -11.78
N ASP A 21 0.70 -0.26 -12.06
CA ASP A 21 1.00 -1.66 -12.37
C ASP A 21 0.97 -2.55 -11.11
N ALA A 22 1.32 -1.97 -9.96
CA ALA A 22 1.43 -2.69 -8.69
C ALA A 22 0.35 -2.34 -7.66
N VAL A 23 -0.45 -1.28 -7.85
CA VAL A 23 -1.49 -0.86 -6.89
C VAL A 23 -2.51 -1.96 -6.55
N ASN A 24 -2.88 -2.78 -7.53
CA ASN A 24 -3.84 -3.87 -7.33
C ASN A 24 -3.31 -4.99 -6.43
N PHE A 25 -1.98 -5.20 -6.38
CA PHE A 25 -1.37 -6.15 -5.45
C PHE A 25 -1.64 -5.73 -3.99
N TYR A 26 -1.41 -4.47 -3.65
CA TYR A 26 -1.64 -3.95 -2.29
C TYR A 26 -3.14 -3.89 -1.96
N LYS A 27 -3.97 -3.49 -2.92
CA LYS A 27 -5.43 -3.49 -2.77
C LYS A 27 -5.97 -4.87 -2.41
N ASN A 28 -5.50 -5.91 -3.09
CA ASN A 28 -5.92 -7.30 -2.83
C ASN A 28 -5.46 -7.84 -1.48
N ILE A 29 -4.40 -7.27 -0.89
CA ILE A 29 -3.93 -7.63 0.46
C ILE A 29 -4.76 -6.96 1.56
N GLY A 30 -5.50 -5.90 1.23
CA GLY A 30 -6.33 -5.14 2.16
C GLY A 30 -5.80 -3.75 2.52
N PHE A 31 -4.84 -3.22 1.77
CA PHE A 31 -4.42 -1.83 1.94
C PHE A 31 -5.51 -0.88 1.46
N GLN A 32 -5.71 0.20 2.22
CA GLN A 32 -6.43 1.38 1.75
C GLN A 32 -5.55 2.12 0.74
N ILE A 33 -6.13 2.41 -0.42
CA ILE A 33 -5.42 3.01 -1.55
C ILE A 33 -5.92 4.44 -1.73
N THR A 34 -5.00 5.38 -1.78
CA THR A 34 -5.26 6.78 -2.10
C THR A 34 -4.40 7.19 -3.29
N SER A 35 -5.02 7.62 -4.38
CA SER A 35 -4.28 8.23 -5.49
C SER A 35 -3.64 9.54 -5.03
N LEU A 36 -2.37 9.72 -5.37
CA LEU A 36 -1.63 10.97 -5.24
C LEU A 36 -1.66 11.80 -6.54
N GLY A 37 -2.34 11.30 -7.57
CA GLY A 37 -2.31 11.84 -8.91
C GLY A 37 -0.99 11.58 -9.63
N GLU A 38 -0.82 12.28 -10.74
CA GLU A 38 0.35 12.20 -11.60
C GLU A 38 1.51 13.00 -10.97
N LYS A 39 2.51 12.28 -10.45
CA LYS A 39 3.72 12.88 -9.85
C LYS A 39 4.85 13.02 -10.88
N TYR A 40 4.81 12.19 -11.93
CA TYR A 40 5.72 12.22 -13.06
C TYR A 40 4.92 12.02 -14.36
N PRO A 41 5.39 12.54 -15.51
CA PRO A 41 4.69 12.41 -16.79
C PRO A 41 4.22 10.97 -17.09
N GLY A 42 2.92 10.76 -17.15
CA GLY A 42 2.27 9.48 -17.42
C GLY A 42 2.31 8.45 -16.27
N VAL A 43 2.78 8.82 -15.08
CA VAL A 43 2.87 7.91 -13.93
C VAL A 43 2.08 8.47 -12.75
N GLU A 44 0.91 7.89 -12.55
CA GLU A 44 0.12 8.07 -11.34
C GLU A 44 0.76 7.30 -10.18
N ARG A 45 0.82 7.94 -9.00
CA ARG A 45 1.32 7.32 -7.77
C ARG A 45 0.18 7.11 -6.78
N PHE A 46 0.29 6.05 -5.99
CA PHE A 46 -0.70 5.65 -5.01
C PHE A 46 -0.04 5.44 -3.66
N THR A 47 -0.60 6.06 -2.63
CA THR A 47 -0.29 5.70 -1.24
C THR A 47 -1.15 4.50 -0.83
N CYS A 48 -0.49 3.49 -0.28
CA CYS A 48 -1.11 2.30 0.27
C CYS A 48 -0.90 2.31 1.79
N LEU A 49 -1.98 2.32 2.57
CA LEU A 49 -1.94 2.27 4.04
C LEU A 49 -2.70 1.05 4.56
N MET A 50 -2.08 0.29 5.45
CA MET A 50 -2.75 -0.78 6.21
C MET A 50 -2.55 -0.51 7.69
N ASN A 51 -3.65 -0.32 8.42
CA ASN A 51 -3.64 -0.24 9.87
C ASN A 51 -3.65 -1.66 10.44
N CYS A 52 -2.77 -1.93 11.40
CA CYS A 52 -2.62 -3.26 12.01
C CYS A 52 -3.12 -3.30 13.46
N CYS A 53 -3.51 -2.17 14.04
CA CYS A 53 -4.26 -2.13 15.28
C CYS A 53 -5.77 -2.21 14.97
N GLU A 54 -6.45 -3.21 15.52
CA GLU A 54 -7.90 -3.16 15.81
C GLU A 54 -8.10 -2.83 17.30
#